data_AF-A0A9W8HP41-F1
#
_entry.id   AF-A0A9W8HP41-F1
#
_cell.length_a   1.000
_cell.length_b   1.000
_cell.length_c   1.000
_cell.angle_alpha   90.00
_cell.angle_beta   90.00
_cell.angle_gamma   90.00
#
_symmetry.space_group_name_H-M   'P 1'
#
loop_
_entity.id
_entity.type
_entity.pdbx_description
1 polymer ?
#
loop_
_entity_poly.entity_id
_entity_poly.type
_entity_poly.pdbx_seq_one_letter_code
_entity_poly.pdbx_strand_id
1 'polypeptide(L)'
;QRNAQYVKETFPEGDMVLRTGYELLERVRRYEDGSNEVRTAISQPTPENEAAAWQKIGPSVALLKECFEFAQSVEGVIPQILNELCNHATDEDAGRSDKNRGLARLLADLMQNAFAFDVLK
;
A
#
# COMPACT_ATOMS: atom_id res chain seq x y z
N GLN A 1 -15.80 0.48 18.05
CA GLN A 1 -14.77 1.26 18.77
C GLN A 1 -13.75 0.35 19.46
N ARG A 2 -14.15 -0.63 20.29
CA ARG A 2 -13.25 -1.56 20.99
C ARG A 2 -12.31 -2.38 20.08
N ASN A 3 -12.81 -2.85 18.92
CA ASN A 3 -12.00 -3.68 18.00
C ASN A 3 -10.90 -2.88 17.27
N ALA A 4 -11.19 -1.63 16.90
CA ALA A 4 -10.21 -0.76 16.25
C ALA A 4 -9.08 -0.34 17.20
N GLN A 5 -9.38 -0.21 18.49
CA GLN A 5 -8.37 0.08 19.50
C GLN A 5 -7.46 -1.13 19.77
N TYR A 6 -8.03 -2.34 19.86
CA TYR A 6 -7.23 -3.57 19.99
C TYR A 6 -6.26 -3.77 18.82
N VAL A 7 -6.73 -3.58 17.58
CA VAL A 7 -5.88 -3.71 16.39
C VAL A 7 -4.75 -2.67 16.41
N LYS A 8 -5.03 -1.43 16.81
CA LYS A 8 -4.00 -0.39 16.95
C LYS A 8 -2.98 -0.68 18.05
N GLU A 9 -3.40 -1.31 19.14
CA GLU A 9 -2.51 -1.67 20.26
C GLU A 9 -1.69 -2.94 19.96
N THR A 10 -2.25 -3.88 19.19
CA THR A 10 -1.64 -5.21 18.94
C THR A 10 -0.86 -5.26 17.63
N PHE A 11 -1.30 -4.53 16.61
CA PHE A 11 -0.67 -4.45 15.28
C PHE A 11 -0.62 -2.98 14.79
N PRO A 12 0.09 -2.10 15.52
CA PRO A 12 0.24 -0.70 15.10
C PRO A 12 0.87 -0.57 13.71
N GLU A 13 1.77 -1.48 13.34
CA GLU A 13 2.40 -1.54 12.02
C GLU A 13 1.37 -1.82 10.93
N GLY A 14 0.40 -2.70 11.17
CA GLY A 14 -0.64 -3.04 10.19
C GLY A 14 -1.60 -1.89 9.91
N ASP A 15 -2.02 -1.14 10.95
CA ASP A 15 -2.84 0.07 10.78
C ASP A 15 -2.06 1.17 10.03
N MET A 16 -0.77 1.32 10.33
CA MET A 16 0.10 2.27 9.63
C MET A 16 0.24 1.92 8.14
N VAL A 17 0.57 0.66 7.83
CA VAL A 17 0.70 0.17 6.45
C VAL A 17 -0.60 0.37 5.68
N LEU A 18 -1.76 0.05 6.28
CA LEU A 18 -3.05 0.23 5.61
C LEU A 18 -3.33 1.71 5.27
N ARG A 19 -3.03 2.64 6.18
CA ARG A 19 -3.19 4.08 5.92
C ARG A 19 -2.27 4.58 4.82
N THR A 20 -0.99 4.19 4.86
CA THR A 20 -0.03 4.50 3.80
C THR A 20 -0.51 3.96 2.45
N GLY A 21 -1.08 2.76 2.43
CA GLY A 21 -1.68 2.18 1.24
C GLY A 21 -2.81 3.02 0.65
N TYR A 22 -3.71 3.58 1.47
CA TYR A 22 -4.77 4.47 0.98
C TYR A 22 -4.23 5.80 0.43
N GLU A 23 -3.25 6.40 1.09
CA GLU A 23 -2.62 7.64 0.63
C GLU A 23 -1.87 7.46 -0.69
N LEU A 24 -1.13 6.36 -0.81
CA LEU A 24 -0.43 5.99 -2.05
C LEU A 24 -1.41 5.70 -3.18
N LEU A 25 -2.51 5.00 -2.92
CA LEU A 25 -3.53 4.71 -3.93
C LEU A 25 -4.11 6.00 -4.53
N GLU A 26 -4.40 7.00 -3.70
CA GLU A 26 -4.88 8.31 -4.17
C GLU A 26 -3.84 9.05 -5.02
N ARG A 27 -2.55 8.89 -4.70
CA ARG A 27 -1.46 9.46 -5.52
C ARG A 27 -1.32 8.74 -6.85
N VAL A 28 -1.41 7.41 -6.87
CA VAL A 28 -1.37 6.60 -8.10
C VAL A 28 -2.56 6.93 -9.01
N ARG A 29 -3.75 7.16 -8.46
CA ARG A 29 -4.93 7.58 -9.25
C ARG A 29 -4.75 8.91 -9.97
N ARG A 30 -3.91 9.80 -9.44
CA ARG A 30 -3.63 11.14 -10.00
C ARG A 30 -2.32 11.17 -10.78
N TYR A 31 -1.73 10.00 -11.02
CA TYR A 31 -0.51 9.88 -11.78
C TYR A 31 -0.72 10.39 -13.20
N GLU A 32 0.12 11.34 -13.62
CA GLU A 32 0.20 11.76 -15.01
C GLU A 32 1.33 11.00 -15.70
N ASP A 33 1.04 10.40 -16.86
CA ASP A 33 2.09 9.81 -17.66
C ASP A 33 2.96 10.91 -18.30
N GLY A 34 4.27 10.78 -18.19
CA GLY A 34 5.26 11.66 -18.85
C GLY A 34 5.64 11.17 -20.24
N SER A 35 4.79 10.36 -20.88
CA SER A 35 5.17 9.62 -22.08
C SER A 35 5.41 10.56 -23.27
N ASN A 36 4.71 11.69 -23.33
CA ASN A 36 4.87 12.68 -24.39
C ASN A 36 6.19 13.43 -24.28
N GLU A 37 6.57 13.86 -23.08
CA GLU A 37 7.83 14.54 -22.80
C GLU A 37 9.00 13.60 -23.08
N VAL A 38 8.90 12.33 -22.68
CA VAL A 38 9.90 11.30 -22.99
C VAL A 38 10.01 11.06 -24.50
N ARG A 39 8.89 10.87 -25.21
CA ARG A 39 8.93 10.72 -26.68
C ARG A 39 9.54 11.93 -27.37
N THR A 40 9.24 13.12 -26.88
CA THR A 40 9.77 14.39 -27.41
C THR A 40 11.27 14.47 -27.19
N ALA A 41 11.76 14.20 -25.97
CA ALA A 41 13.18 14.18 -25.66
C ALA A 41 13.96 13.13 -26.47
N ILE A 42 13.39 11.94 -26.68
CA ILE A 42 13.98 10.90 -27.53
C ILE A 42 14.04 11.33 -29.01
N SER A 43 12.95 11.93 -29.51
CA SER A 43 12.85 12.33 -30.92
C SER A 43 13.65 13.61 -31.22
N GLN A 44 13.81 14.49 -30.24
CA GLN A 44 14.49 15.78 -30.32
C GLN A 44 15.34 15.99 -29.06
N PRO A 45 16.56 15.40 -29.00
CA PRO A 45 17.41 15.47 -27.82
C PRO A 45 18.07 16.83 -27.71
N THR A 46 17.38 17.76 -27.05
CA THR A 46 17.92 19.06 -26.63
C THR A 46 17.97 19.11 -25.10
N PRO A 47 18.87 19.91 -24.50
CA PRO A 47 18.93 20.06 -23.05
C PRO A 47 17.59 20.45 -22.41
N GLU A 48 16.80 21.26 -23.10
CA GLU A 48 15.47 21.70 -22.64
C GLU A 48 14.46 20.55 -22.64
N ASN A 49 14.42 19.75 -23.71
CA ASN A 49 13.51 18.62 -23.81
C ASN A 49 13.88 17.50 -22.83
N GLU A 50 15.18 17.23 -22.64
CA GLU A 50 15.68 16.29 -21.64
C GLU A 50 15.33 16.74 -20.22
N ALA A 51 15.52 18.02 -19.90
CA ALA A 51 15.15 18.58 -18.60
C ALA A 51 13.64 18.50 -18.35
N ALA A 52 12.81 18.81 -19.36
CA ALA A 52 11.37 18.71 -19.27
C ALA A 52 10.91 17.26 -19.03
N ALA A 53 11.47 16.30 -19.76
CA ALA A 53 11.20 14.88 -19.55
C ALA A 53 11.62 14.44 -18.15
N TRP A 54 12.82 14.81 -17.70
CA TRP A 54 13.32 14.47 -16.37
C TRP A 54 12.44 15.03 -15.25
N GLN A 55 12.03 16.30 -15.34
CA GLN A 55 11.15 16.94 -14.37
C GLN A 55 9.77 16.27 -14.32
N LYS A 56 9.26 15.82 -15.48
CA LYS A 56 7.98 15.13 -15.57
C LYS A 56 8.04 13.72 -14.98
N ILE A 57 9.06 12.93 -15.31
CA ILE A 57 9.15 11.52 -14.90
C ILE A 57 9.74 11.32 -13.49
N GLY A 58 10.51 12.27 -12.97
CA GLY A 58 11.15 12.13 -11.65
C GLY A 58 10.14 11.82 -10.53
N PRO A 59 9.06 12.62 -10.37
CA PRO A 59 8.01 12.36 -9.39
C PRO A 59 7.30 11.01 -9.62
N SER A 60 7.10 10.65 -10.89
CA SER A 60 6.50 9.38 -11.30
C SER A 60 7.32 8.18 -10.83
N VAL A 61 8.64 8.20 -11.05
CA VAL A 61 9.55 7.15 -10.61
C VAL A 61 9.66 7.09 -9.09
N ALA A 62 9.64 8.24 -8.41
CA ALA A 62 9.61 8.29 -6.95
C ALA A 62 8.35 7.62 -6.39
N LEU A 63 7.18 7.90 -6.97
CA LEU A 63 5.92 7.25 -6.57
C LEU A 63 5.97 5.73 -6.81
N LEU A 64 6.52 5.28 -7.93
CA LEU A 64 6.68 3.84 -8.20
C LEU A 64 7.57 3.14 -7.16
N LYS A 65 8.65 3.81 -6.73
CA LYS A 65 9.52 3.31 -5.65
C LYS A 65 8.75 3.20 -4.33
N GLU A 66 7.95 4.21 -3.98
CA GLU A 66 7.13 4.18 -2.76
C GLU A 66 6.08 3.05 -2.81
N CYS A 67 5.45 2.82 -3.97
CA CYS A 67 4.54 1.69 -4.15
C CYS A 67 5.24 0.32 -3.96
N PHE A 68 6.49 0.21 -4.43
CA PHE A 68 7.30 -0.99 -4.23
C PHE A 68 7.63 -1.21 -2.74
N GLU A 69 8.08 -0.18 -2.04
CA GLU A 69 8.36 -0.22 -0.59
C GLU A 69 7.11 -0.55 0.24
N PHE A 70 5.95 -0.03 -0.19
CA PHE A 70 4.66 -0.40 0.40
C PHE A 70 4.34 -1.89 0.21
N ALA A 71 4.56 -2.45 -0.98
CA ALA A 71 4.33 -3.87 -1.23
C ALA A 71 5.18 -4.77 -0.29
N GLN A 72 6.44 -4.40 -0.05
CA GLN A 72 7.31 -5.08 0.91
C GLN A 72 6.78 -4.98 2.35
N SER A 73 6.21 -3.83 2.72
CA SER A 73 5.60 -3.64 4.04
C SER A 73 4.37 -4.53 4.23
N VAL A 74 3.54 -4.67 3.19
CA VAL A 74 2.40 -5.59 3.19
C VAL A 74 2.87 -7.05 3.33
N GLU A 75 3.90 -7.45 2.59
CA GLU A 75 4.51 -8.79 2.69
C GLU A 75 5.00 -9.10 4.11
N GLY A 76 5.56 -8.12 4.81
CA GLY A 76 6.01 -8.28 6.20
C GLY A 76 4.88 -8.40 7.22
N VAL A 77 3.75 -7.72 7.01
CA VAL A 77 2.63 -7.66 7.97
C VAL A 77 1.68 -8.86 7.85
N ILE A 78 1.39 -9.33 6.63
CA ILE A 78 0.41 -10.41 6.40
C ILE A 78 0.72 -11.70 7.20
N PRO A 79 1.96 -12.22 7.19
CA PRO A 79 2.30 -13.42 7.95
C PRO A 79 2.08 -13.28 9.46
N GLN A 80 2.29 -12.08 10.02
CA GLN A 80 2.10 -11.80 11.44
C GLN A 80 0.62 -11.84 11.81
N ILE A 81 -0.24 -11.24 10.98
CA ILE A 81 -1.70 -11.28 11.15
C ILE A 81 -2.21 -12.73 11.04
N LEU A 82 -1.71 -13.48 10.04
CA LEU A 82 -2.09 -14.89 9.86
C LEU A 82 -1.62 -15.77 11.03
N ASN A 83 -0.41 -15.53 11.55
CA ASN A 83 0.10 -16.24 12.72
C ASN A 83 -0.83 -16.08 13.92
N GLU A 84 -1.26 -14.85 14.21
CA GLU A 84 -2.19 -14.55 15.32
C GLU A 84 -3.58 -15.15 15.10
N LEU A 85 -4.10 -15.08 13.87
CA LEU A 85 -5.40 -15.65 13.51
C LEU A 85 -5.41 -17.18 13.60
N CYS A 86 -4.33 -17.84 13.17
CA CYS A 86 -4.29 -19.30 12.99
C CYS A 86 -3.75 -20.06 14.21
N ASN A 87 -2.72 -19.56 14.90
CA ASN A 87 -2.02 -20.34 15.93
C ASN A 87 -2.72 -20.40 17.28
N HIS A 88 -3.78 -19.62 17.46
CA HIS A 88 -4.51 -19.63 18.70
C HIS A 88 -5.91 -20.26 18.53
N ALA A 89 -6.28 -20.84 17.38
CA ALA A 89 -7.67 -21.20 17.03
C ALA A 89 -8.46 -22.09 18.02
N THR A 90 -7.81 -22.68 19.03
CA THR A 90 -8.40 -23.63 20.00
C THR A 90 -8.93 -23.04 21.31
N ASP A 91 -8.67 -21.75 21.65
CA ASP A 91 -9.17 -21.18 22.92
C ASP A 91 -10.56 -20.53 22.76
N GLU A 92 -11.56 -21.05 23.48
CA GLU A 92 -13.00 -20.73 23.36
C GLU A 92 -13.47 -19.50 24.17
N ASP A 93 -12.67 -18.44 24.30
CA ASP A 93 -13.06 -17.26 25.07
C ASP A 93 -13.77 -16.18 24.23
N ALA A 94 -14.91 -15.67 24.69
CA ALA A 94 -15.71 -14.65 23.98
C ALA A 94 -14.95 -13.37 23.59
N GLY A 95 -13.94 -12.97 24.38
CA GLY A 95 -13.07 -11.82 24.08
C GLY A 95 -12.15 -12.05 22.85
N ARG A 96 -11.92 -13.30 22.45
CA ARG A 96 -11.15 -13.71 21.28
C ARG A 96 -11.92 -13.47 19.98
N SER A 97 -13.22 -13.72 19.97
CA SER A 97 -14.06 -13.54 18.77
C SER A 97 -13.99 -12.11 18.24
N ASP A 98 -14.03 -11.13 19.13
CA ASP A 98 -13.92 -9.71 18.79
C ASP A 98 -12.52 -9.33 18.29
N LYS A 99 -11.46 -9.88 18.90
CA LYS A 99 -10.06 -9.70 18.47
C LYS A 99 -9.82 -10.28 17.08
N ASN A 100 -10.22 -11.53 16.86
CA ASN A 100 -10.10 -12.22 15.58
C ASN A 100 -10.90 -11.49 14.49
N ARG A 101 -12.07 -10.94 14.81
CA ARG A 101 -12.85 -10.12 13.87
C ARG A 101 -12.10 -8.85 13.46
N GLY A 102 -11.42 -8.19 14.39
CA GLY A 102 -10.58 -7.02 14.10
C GLY A 102 -9.42 -7.35 13.17
N LEU A 103 -8.70 -8.45 13.46
CA LEU A 103 -7.57 -8.91 12.65
C LEU A 103 -7.99 -9.41 11.27
N ALA A 104 -9.08 -10.17 11.18
CA ALA A 104 -9.66 -10.60 9.91
C ALA A 104 -10.10 -9.40 9.06
N ARG A 105 -10.62 -8.34 9.70
CA ARG A 105 -10.96 -7.11 8.99
C ARG A 105 -9.72 -6.39 8.47
N LEU A 106 -8.68 -6.24 9.30
CA LEU A 106 -7.41 -5.65 8.88
C LEU A 106 -6.80 -6.41 7.69
N LEU A 107 -6.80 -7.75 7.75
CA LEU A 107 -6.33 -8.58 6.63
C LEU A 107 -7.14 -8.34 5.36
N ALA A 108 -8.47 -8.33 5.46
CA ALA A 108 -9.34 -8.06 4.33
C ALA A 108 -9.11 -6.66 3.73
N ASP A 109 -8.92 -5.64 4.57
CA ASP A 109 -8.65 -4.27 4.14
C ASP A 109 -7.28 -4.15 3.46
N LEU A 110 -6.24 -4.82 3.98
CA LEU A 110 -4.91 -4.89 3.33
C LEU A 110 -4.98 -5.58 1.96
N MET A 111 -5.67 -6.72 1.86
CA MET A 111 -5.87 -7.41 0.58
C MET A 111 -6.67 -6.57 -0.40
N GLN A 112 -7.76 -5.93 0.05
CA GLN A 112 -8.55 -5.03 -0.79
C GLN A 112 -7.72 -3.86 -1.31
N ASN A 113 -6.85 -3.29 -0.46
CA ASN A 113 -5.95 -2.23 -0.87
C ASN A 113 -4.93 -2.72 -1.92
N ALA A 114 -4.30 -3.88 -1.70
CA ALA A 114 -3.39 -4.49 -2.68
C ALA A 114 -4.08 -4.75 -4.03
N PHE A 115 -5.30 -5.30 -4.02
CA PHE A 115 -6.08 -5.48 -5.26
C PHE A 115 -6.42 -4.15 -5.95
N ALA A 116 -6.68 -3.09 -5.20
CA ALA A 116 -6.95 -1.78 -5.78
C ALA A 116 -5.71 -1.22 -6.52
N PHE A 117 -4.50 -1.51 -6.06
CA PHE A 117 -3.28 -1.17 -6.81
C PHE A 117 -3.18 -1.95 -8.12
N ASP A 118 -3.53 -3.23 -8.14
CA ASP A 118 -3.46 -4.05 -9.35
C ASP A 118 -4.50 -3.68 -10.42
N VAL A 119 -5.68 -3.18 -10.01
CA VAL A 119 -6.69 -2.66 -10.94
C VAL A 119 -6.25 -1.36 -11.62
N LEU A 120 -5.36 -0.59 -11.00
CA LEU A 120 -4.89 0.71 -11.49
C LEU A 120 -3.61 0.62 -12.35
N LYS A 121 -2.92 -0.53 -12.34
CA LYS A 121 -1.78 -0.80 -13.22
C LYS A 121 -2.24 -1.06 -14.65
#